data_AF-A0A3D5KDM9-F1
#
_entry.id   AF-A0A3D5KDM9-F1
#
_cell.length_a   1.000
_cell.length_b   1.000
_cell.length_c   1.000
_cell.angle_alpha   90.00
_cell.angle_beta   90.00
_cell.angle_gamma   90.00
#
_symmetry.space_group_name_H-M   'P 1'
#
loop_
_entity.id
_entity.type
_entity.pdbx_description
1 polymer ?
#
loop_
_entity_poly.entity_id
_entity_poly.type
_entity_poly.pdbx_seq_one_letter_code
_entity_poly.pdbx_strand_id
1 'polypeptide(L)'
;MTLGDKLSKLRKENNYTQEQLADVLGVSRQAISKWESNITYPETEKLIRISKLFNCSLDYLLKDAEETIYKPQSDTDTLFLRKRIRERKSEKTVLGMPLWHIGRNARGFIAVGLNARGVIAVGLKARGIVSLGMLSFGVLSLGMLSFGLLSLGMFALGLLSAGCFSIGVFATGAISLGIISLGAIAIGDFSVGALSIGKYFALGDNARAMIALGDTEAAGSVFQKIGELSAKDITAVKQSLDTVVPTYLSWAKEIIKLFL
;
A
#
# COMPACT_ATOMS: atom_id res chain seq x y z
N MET A 1 20.65 -44.52 -4.53
CA MET A 1 22.07 -44.25 -4.83
C MET A 1 22.57 -43.21 -3.85
N THR A 2 23.56 -43.58 -3.06
CA THR A 2 24.24 -42.73 -2.08
C THR A 2 25.20 -41.74 -2.77
N LEU A 3 25.74 -40.78 -2.02
CA LEU A 3 26.78 -39.87 -2.51
C LEU A 3 28.02 -40.63 -3.02
N GLY A 4 28.50 -41.63 -2.28
CA GLY A 4 29.64 -42.46 -2.67
C GLY A 4 29.40 -43.22 -3.98
N ASP A 5 28.19 -43.75 -4.17
CA ASP A 5 27.79 -44.45 -5.41
C ASP A 5 27.84 -43.51 -6.62
N LYS A 6 27.32 -42.28 -6.45
CA LYS A 6 27.30 -41.28 -7.51
C LYS A 6 28.71 -40.80 -7.84
N LEU A 7 29.55 -40.58 -6.83
CA LEU A 7 30.94 -40.18 -7.04
C LEU A 7 31.72 -41.27 -7.79
N SER A 8 31.59 -42.53 -7.39
CA SER A 8 32.23 -43.66 -8.06
C SER A 8 31.75 -43.82 -9.51
N LYS A 9 30.44 -43.62 -9.75
CA LYS A 9 29.87 -43.63 -11.10
C LYS A 9 30.43 -42.52 -11.98
N LEU A 10 30.39 -41.27 -11.53
CA LEU A 10 30.91 -40.12 -12.27
C LEU A 10 32.41 -40.25 -12.57
N ARG A 11 33.18 -40.77 -11.61
CA ARG A 11 34.61 -41.04 -11.81
C ARG A 11 34.85 -42.05 -12.94
N LYS A 12 34.11 -43.16 -12.95
CA LYS A 12 34.23 -44.21 -13.97
C LYS A 12 33.77 -43.73 -15.35
N GLU A 13 32.67 -42.97 -15.42
CA GLU A 13 32.14 -42.41 -16.67
C GLU A 13 33.12 -41.41 -17.32
N ASN A 14 33.94 -40.74 -16.50
CA ASN A 14 34.97 -39.82 -16.97
C ASN A 14 36.38 -40.45 -16.99
N ASN A 15 36.48 -41.78 -16.90
CA ASN A 15 37.73 -42.56 -17.01
C ASN A 15 38.86 -42.18 -16.01
N TYR A 16 38.51 -41.67 -14.83
CA TYR A 16 39.50 -41.35 -13.81
C TYR A 16 39.81 -42.55 -12.91
N THR A 17 41.08 -42.75 -12.56
CA THR A 17 41.45 -43.60 -11.42
C THR A 17 41.18 -42.85 -10.11
N GLN A 18 41.07 -43.57 -8.98
CA GLN A 18 40.91 -42.93 -7.66
C GLN A 18 42.10 -42.02 -7.33
N GLU A 19 43.29 -42.35 -7.82
CA GLU A 19 44.52 -41.57 -7.63
C GLU A 19 44.47 -40.29 -8.46
N GLN A 20 44.11 -40.39 -9.74
CA GLN A 20 43.96 -39.21 -10.60
C GLN A 20 42.87 -38.26 -10.10
N LEU A 21 41.73 -38.78 -9.61
CA LEU A 21 40.69 -37.93 -9.03
C LEU A 21 41.18 -37.25 -7.75
N ALA A 22 41.99 -37.95 -6.94
CA ALA A 22 42.57 -37.39 -5.73
C ALA A 22 43.52 -36.23 -6.05
N ASP A 23 44.36 -36.38 -7.08
CA ASP A 23 45.28 -35.34 -7.55
C ASP A 23 44.52 -34.10 -8.03
N VAL A 24 43.48 -34.30 -8.87
CA VAL A 24 42.64 -33.21 -9.39
C VAL A 24 41.91 -32.46 -8.27
N LEU A 25 41.44 -33.17 -7.24
CA LEU A 25 40.74 -32.56 -6.12
C LEU A 25 41.68 -32.06 -5.00
N GLY A 26 42.99 -32.33 -5.11
CA GLY A 26 43.99 -31.99 -4.10
C GLY A 26 43.70 -32.65 -2.76
N VAL A 27 43.48 -33.97 -2.76
CA VAL A 27 43.25 -34.82 -1.58
C VAL A 27 44.03 -36.12 -1.70
N SER A 28 44.11 -36.92 -0.63
CA SER A 28 44.76 -38.24 -0.71
C SER A 28 43.86 -39.28 -1.39
N ARG A 29 44.45 -40.26 -2.08
CA ARG A 29 43.71 -41.40 -2.65
C ARG A 29 42.82 -42.11 -1.60
N GLN A 30 43.30 -42.18 -0.36
CA GLN A 30 42.56 -42.75 0.77
C GLN A 30 41.26 -41.97 1.06
N ALA A 31 41.25 -40.65 0.91
CA ALA A 31 40.05 -39.83 1.07
C ALA A 31 38.99 -40.17 0.02
N ILE A 32 39.38 -40.28 -1.26
CA ILE A 32 38.47 -40.69 -2.35
C ILE A 32 37.89 -42.08 -2.09
N SER A 33 38.73 -43.04 -1.68
CA SER A 33 38.26 -44.39 -1.37
C SER A 33 37.25 -44.41 -0.22
N LYS A 34 37.48 -43.62 0.84
CA LYS A 34 36.55 -43.48 1.97
C LYS A 34 35.23 -42.79 1.58
N TRP A 35 35.28 -41.80 0.68
CA TRP A 35 34.07 -41.14 0.15
C TRP A 35 33.24 -42.08 -0.73
N GLU A 36 33.89 -42.82 -1.64
CA GLU A 36 33.21 -43.81 -2.49
C GLU A 36 32.62 -44.96 -1.67
N SER A 37 33.20 -45.27 -0.51
CA SER A 37 32.71 -46.30 0.41
C SER A 37 31.71 -45.76 1.45
N ASN A 38 31.29 -44.49 1.35
CA ASN A 38 30.41 -43.80 2.30
C ASN A 38 30.88 -43.79 3.76
N ILE A 39 32.19 -43.98 4.02
CA ILE A 39 32.77 -43.99 5.37
C ILE A 39 32.92 -42.57 5.92
N THR A 40 33.31 -41.63 5.05
CA THR A 40 33.43 -40.20 5.36
C THR A 40 32.79 -39.38 4.27
N TYR A 41 32.40 -38.14 4.60
CA TYR A 41 31.85 -37.20 3.63
C TYR A 41 32.91 -36.20 3.15
N PRO A 42 32.87 -35.78 1.88
CA PRO A 42 33.69 -34.67 1.41
C PRO A 42 33.24 -33.36 2.07
N GLU A 43 34.21 -32.48 2.36
CA GLU A 43 33.92 -31.12 2.83
C GLU A 43 33.19 -30.30 1.75
N THR A 44 32.47 -29.26 2.17
CA THR A 44 31.67 -28.39 1.27
C THR A 44 32.48 -27.85 0.09
N GLU A 45 33.73 -27.44 0.31
CA GLU A 45 34.60 -26.95 -0.75
C GLU A 45 34.91 -28.05 -1.79
N LYS A 46 35.16 -29.28 -1.33
CA LYS A 46 35.43 -30.44 -2.20
C LYS A 46 34.17 -30.86 -2.96
N LEU A 47 32.99 -30.80 -2.34
CA LEU A 47 31.71 -31.03 -3.01
C LEU A 47 31.48 -30.05 -4.17
N ILE A 48 31.78 -28.76 -3.97
CA ILE A 48 31.67 -27.75 -5.03
C ILE A 48 32.65 -28.06 -6.17
N ARG A 49 33.88 -28.47 -5.85
CA ARG A 49 34.87 -28.86 -6.87
C ARG A 49 34.42 -30.09 -7.65
N ILE A 50 33.89 -31.12 -6.99
CA ILE A 50 33.33 -32.32 -7.64
C ILE A 50 32.16 -31.94 -8.56
N SER A 51 31.24 -31.09 -8.09
CA SER A 51 30.12 -30.58 -8.88
C SER A 51 30.59 -29.88 -10.16
N LYS A 52 31.61 -29.03 -10.07
CA LYS A 52 32.21 -28.35 -11.22
C LYS A 52 32.96 -29.30 -12.15
N LEU A 53 33.74 -30.23 -11.60
CA LEU A 53 34.55 -31.18 -12.37
C LEU A 53 33.69 -32.09 -13.24
N PHE A 54 32.59 -32.60 -12.68
CA PHE A 54 31.68 -33.52 -13.37
C PHE A 54 30.45 -32.84 -13.95
N ASN A 55 30.42 -31.50 -13.95
CA ASN A 55 29.32 -30.67 -14.44
C ASN A 55 27.93 -31.15 -13.96
N CYS A 56 27.81 -31.43 -12.66
CA CYS A 56 26.58 -31.92 -12.05
C CYS A 56 26.16 -31.01 -10.90
N SER A 57 24.85 -30.95 -10.60
CA SER A 57 24.36 -30.14 -9.48
C SER A 57 24.79 -30.74 -8.13
N LEU A 58 25.06 -29.88 -7.13
CA LEU A 58 25.25 -30.32 -5.74
C LEU A 58 24.04 -31.12 -5.21
N ASP A 59 22.84 -30.74 -5.66
CA ASP A 59 21.59 -31.43 -5.33
C ASP A 59 21.62 -32.91 -5.73
N TYR A 60 22.07 -33.19 -6.96
CA TYR A 60 22.29 -34.54 -7.44
C TYR A 60 23.31 -35.30 -6.58
N LEU A 61 24.43 -34.68 -6.20
CA LEU A 61 25.45 -35.35 -5.38
C LEU A 61 24.94 -35.70 -3.98
N LEU A 62 24.16 -34.80 -3.36
CA LEU A 62 23.75 -34.90 -1.96
C LEU A 62 22.43 -35.65 -1.72
N LYS A 63 21.44 -35.53 -2.62
CA LYS A 63 20.11 -36.14 -2.38
C LYS A 63 20.08 -37.62 -2.68
N ASP A 64 19.82 -38.45 -1.71
CA ASP A 64 19.58 -39.87 -1.98
C ASP A 64 18.32 -40.04 -2.84
N ALA A 65 18.35 -41.00 -3.77
CA ALA A 65 17.25 -41.25 -4.70
C ALA A 65 15.90 -41.57 -4.02
N GLU A 66 15.91 -41.80 -2.70
CA GLU A 66 14.74 -42.10 -1.86
C GLU A 66 14.38 -40.96 -0.88
N GLU A 67 15.08 -39.82 -0.91
CA GLU A 67 14.63 -38.66 -0.12
C GLU A 67 13.36 -38.07 -0.73
N THR A 68 12.26 -38.43 -0.07
CA THR A 68 10.92 -37.87 -0.12
C THR A 68 10.88 -36.48 -0.69
N ILE A 69 10.09 -36.32 -1.76
CA ILE A 69 9.70 -35.06 -2.36
C ILE A 69 9.32 -34.08 -1.23
N TYR A 70 10.22 -33.17 -0.88
CA TYR A 70 9.84 -31.96 -0.17
C TYR A 70 8.95 -31.19 -1.15
N LYS A 71 7.63 -31.40 -1.05
CA LYS A 71 6.66 -30.53 -1.67
C LYS A 71 6.77 -29.22 -0.90
N PRO A 72 7.28 -28.12 -1.47
CA PRO A 72 7.05 -26.83 -0.85
C PRO A 72 5.53 -26.72 -0.66
N GLN A 73 5.07 -26.45 0.56
CA GLN A 73 3.69 -26.04 0.84
C GLN A 73 3.45 -24.71 0.12
N SER A 74 3.27 -24.79 -1.19
CA SER A 74 2.78 -23.72 -2.03
C SER A 74 1.32 -24.05 -2.30
N ASP A 75 0.48 -23.07 -1.98
CA ASP A 75 -0.84 -22.89 -2.55
C ASP A 75 -2.03 -23.72 -2.03
N THR A 76 -2.01 -24.19 -0.78
CA THR A 76 -3.28 -24.61 -0.15
C THR A 76 -4.14 -23.40 0.26
N ASP A 77 -3.51 -22.33 0.77
CA ASP A 77 -4.24 -21.11 1.17
C ASP A 77 -4.80 -20.32 -0.02
N THR A 78 -4.14 -20.38 -1.18
CA THR A 78 -4.64 -19.72 -2.40
C THR A 78 -5.78 -20.50 -3.07
N LEU A 79 -5.93 -21.81 -2.80
CA LEU A 79 -7.00 -22.64 -3.37
C LEU A 79 -8.33 -22.58 -2.58
N PHE A 80 -8.30 -22.45 -1.24
CA PHE A 80 -9.53 -22.39 -0.43
C PHE A 80 -10.34 -21.10 -0.70
N LEU A 81 -9.67 -19.97 -0.95
CA LEU A 81 -10.35 -18.75 -1.40
C LEU A 81 -10.93 -18.87 -2.81
N ARG A 82 -10.41 -19.77 -3.66
CA ARG A 82 -10.70 -19.87 -5.10
C ARG A 82 -12.13 -20.35 -5.41
N LYS A 83 -12.83 -20.96 -4.45
CA LYS A 83 -13.98 -21.84 -4.73
C LYS A 83 -15.26 -21.50 -3.95
N ARG A 84 -15.78 -20.26 -4.02
CA ARG A 84 -17.23 -20.01 -3.70
C ARG A 84 -17.85 -18.67 -4.14
N ILE A 85 -17.42 -18.01 -5.22
CA ILE A 85 -18.23 -16.95 -5.83
C ILE A 85 -18.75 -17.47 -7.16
N ARG A 86 -20.02 -17.90 -7.18
CA ARG A 86 -20.71 -18.27 -8.41
C ARG A 86 -20.99 -16.98 -9.17
N GLU A 87 -20.33 -16.79 -10.29
CA GLU A 87 -20.53 -15.63 -11.14
C GLU A 87 -21.97 -15.61 -11.62
N ARG A 88 -22.65 -14.46 -11.46
CA ARG A 88 -24.01 -14.23 -11.95
C ARG A 88 -24.05 -12.88 -12.65
N LYS A 89 -24.67 -12.87 -13.83
CA LYS A 89 -24.74 -11.68 -14.69
C LYS A 89 -26.14 -11.58 -15.27
N SER A 90 -26.65 -10.35 -15.39
CA SER A 90 -27.91 -10.08 -16.08
C SER A 90 -27.77 -10.28 -17.59
N GLU A 91 -28.82 -10.80 -18.22
CA GLU A 91 -28.94 -10.87 -19.68
C GLU A 91 -29.23 -9.49 -20.29
N LYS A 92 -29.92 -8.60 -19.55
CA LYS A 92 -30.17 -7.24 -20.00
C LYS A 92 -28.87 -6.43 -19.96
N THR A 93 -28.56 -5.78 -21.08
CA THR A 93 -27.40 -4.92 -21.20
C THR A 93 -27.82 -3.46 -21.37
N VAL A 94 -27.07 -2.55 -20.75
CA VAL A 94 -27.19 -1.10 -20.86
C VAL A 94 -25.82 -0.58 -21.27
N LEU A 95 -25.73 0.21 -22.34
CA LEU A 95 -24.45 0.73 -22.87
C LEU A 95 -23.39 -0.36 -23.12
N GLY A 96 -23.81 -1.55 -23.58
CA GLY A 96 -22.90 -2.67 -23.87
C GLY A 96 -22.35 -3.41 -22.64
N MET A 97 -22.86 -3.11 -21.44
CA MET A 97 -22.49 -3.77 -20.19
C MET A 97 -23.73 -4.35 -19.48
N PRO A 98 -23.62 -5.44 -18.72
CA PRO A 98 -24.79 -6.03 -18.05
C PRO A 98 -25.37 -5.06 -17.02
N LEU A 99 -26.69 -5.10 -16.84
CA LEU A 99 -27.36 -4.28 -15.83
C LEU A 99 -26.80 -4.54 -14.43
N TRP A 100 -26.64 -5.81 -14.06
CA TRP A 100 -25.96 -6.20 -12.83
C TRP A 100 -25.02 -7.37 -13.06
N HIS A 101 -23.91 -7.40 -12.32
CA HIS A 101 -22.92 -8.47 -12.35
C HIS A 101 -22.35 -8.69 -10.94
N ILE A 102 -22.48 -9.91 -10.43
CA ILE A 102 -21.89 -10.37 -9.16
C ILE A 102 -20.82 -11.41 -9.48
N GLY A 103 -19.58 -11.17 -9.06
CA GLY A 103 -18.46 -12.05 -9.40
C GLY A 103 -17.15 -11.57 -8.79
N ARG A 104 -16.06 -12.32 -8.98
CA ARG A 104 -14.73 -11.84 -8.53
C ARG A 104 -14.28 -10.58 -9.27
N ASN A 105 -14.49 -10.55 -10.59
CA ASN A 105 -14.18 -9.43 -11.47
C ASN A 105 -15.49 -8.92 -12.10
N ALA A 106 -16.37 -8.34 -11.28
CA ALA A 106 -17.66 -7.85 -11.72
C ALA A 106 -17.54 -6.58 -12.58
N ARG A 107 -18.20 -6.58 -13.72
CA ARG A 107 -18.36 -5.42 -14.62
C ARG A 107 -19.80 -5.29 -15.07
N GLY A 108 -20.43 -4.14 -14.79
CA GLY A 108 -21.85 -3.89 -15.09
C GLY A 108 -22.29 -2.51 -14.65
N PHE A 109 -23.56 -2.16 -14.84
CA PHE A 109 -24.10 -0.89 -14.33
C PHE A 109 -24.06 -0.90 -12.80
N ILE A 110 -24.49 -2.02 -12.22
CA ILE A 110 -24.28 -2.39 -10.82
C ILE A 110 -23.30 -3.56 -10.77
N ALA A 111 -22.14 -3.37 -10.15
CA ALA A 111 -21.10 -4.41 -10.03
C ALA A 111 -20.80 -4.70 -8.56
N VAL A 112 -20.87 -5.98 -8.16
CA VAL A 112 -20.55 -6.43 -6.79
C VAL A 112 -19.49 -7.54 -6.84
N GLY A 113 -18.35 -7.33 -6.20
CA GLY A 113 -17.24 -8.28 -6.33
C GLY A 113 -15.97 -7.94 -5.58
N LEU A 114 -14.92 -8.75 -5.72
CA LEU A 114 -13.59 -8.33 -5.21
C LEU A 114 -13.06 -7.15 -6.02
N ASN A 115 -13.13 -7.23 -7.35
CA ASN A 115 -12.85 -6.13 -8.26
C ASN A 115 -14.16 -5.76 -8.97
N ALA A 116 -14.81 -4.68 -8.54
CA ALA A 116 -16.06 -4.19 -9.11
C ALA A 116 -15.79 -2.96 -9.99
N ARG A 117 -16.28 -2.97 -11.24
CA ARG A 117 -16.23 -1.83 -12.16
C ARG A 117 -17.61 -1.53 -12.74
N GLY A 118 -18.12 -0.33 -12.52
CA GLY A 118 -19.46 0.01 -12.97
C GLY A 118 -19.84 1.45 -12.72
N VAL A 119 -21.13 1.77 -12.87
CA VAL A 119 -21.66 3.05 -12.40
C VAL A 119 -21.76 3.02 -10.88
N ILE A 120 -22.33 1.95 -10.35
CA ILE A 120 -22.36 1.61 -8.92
C ILE A 120 -21.47 0.38 -8.73
N ALA A 121 -20.38 0.53 -7.97
CA ALA A 121 -19.41 -0.52 -7.71
C ALA A 121 -19.26 -0.79 -6.22
N VAL A 122 -19.46 -2.05 -5.79
CA VAL A 122 -19.31 -2.48 -4.39
C VAL A 122 -18.28 -3.61 -4.33
N GLY A 123 -17.21 -3.43 -3.56
CA GLY A 123 -16.18 -4.46 -3.51
C GLY A 123 -14.92 -4.15 -2.71
N LEU A 124 -13.96 -5.08 -2.71
CA LEU A 124 -12.65 -4.82 -2.12
C LEU A 124 -11.94 -3.68 -2.88
N LYS A 125 -11.96 -3.74 -4.21
CA LYS A 125 -11.48 -2.73 -5.15
C LYS A 125 -12.64 -2.28 -6.04
N ALA A 126 -13.27 -1.17 -5.68
CA ALA A 126 -14.42 -0.62 -6.37
C ALA A 126 -14.00 0.56 -7.26
N ARG A 127 -14.45 0.56 -8.53
CA ARG A 127 -14.25 1.67 -9.46
C ARG A 127 -15.56 2.04 -10.13
N GLY A 128 -16.02 3.27 -9.96
CA GLY A 128 -17.26 3.72 -10.59
C GLY A 128 -17.59 5.19 -10.38
N ILE A 129 -18.82 5.58 -10.69
CA ILE A 129 -19.31 6.92 -10.31
C ILE A 129 -19.59 6.92 -8.82
N VAL A 130 -20.30 5.90 -8.34
CA VAL A 130 -20.52 5.61 -6.93
C VAL A 130 -19.76 4.33 -6.59
N SER A 131 -18.79 4.42 -5.68
CA SER A 131 -17.95 3.29 -5.29
C SER A 131 -17.94 3.09 -3.77
N LEU A 132 -18.18 1.85 -3.34
CA LEU A 132 -18.15 1.43 -1.94
C LEU A 132 -17.14 0.28 -1.78
N GLY A 133 -16.13 0.45 -0.93
CA GLY A 133 -15.14 -0.61 -0.78
C GLY A 133 -14.00 -0.35 0.19
N MET A 134 -13.04 -1.28 0.27
CA MET A 134 -11.80 -1.02 0.99
C MET A 134 -10.92 -0.03 0.22
N LEU A 135 -10.73 -0.28 -1.08
CA LEU A 135 -10.10 0.61 -2.06
C LEU A 135 -11.17 1.11 -3.02
N SER A 136 -11.50 2.39 -2.91
CA SER A 136 -12.62 2.99 -3.64
C SER A 136 -12.12 4.12 -4.54
N PHE A 137 -12.49 4.07 -5.83
CA PHE A 137 -12.17 5.09 -6.82
C PHE A 137 -13.45 5.53 -7.53
N GLY A 138 -13.83 6.80 -7.40
CA GLY A 138 -15.01 7.29 -8.09
C GLY A 138 -15.29 8.76 -7.94
N VAL A 139 -16.47 9.20 -8.39
CA VAL A 139 -16.92 10.57 -8.11
C VAL A 139 -17.39 10.66 -6.66
N LEU A 140 -18.25 9.74 -6.25
CA LEU A 140 -18.69 9.48 -4.88
C LEU A 140 -18.01 8.21 -4.39
N SER A 141 -17.03 8.36 -3.51
CA SER A 141 -16.18 7.28 -3.05
C SER A 141 -16.31 7.11 -1.54
N LEU A 142 -16.79 5.93 -1.12
CA LEU A 142 -16.91 5.51 0.27
C LEU A 142 -15.96 4.32 0.51
N GLY A 143 -15.02 4.45 1.45
CA GLY A 143 -14.13 3.35 1.74
C GLY A 143 -13.05 3.57 2.78
N MET A 144 -12.21 2.58 3.05
CA MET A 144 -11.07 2.76 3.95
C MET A 144 -10.00 3.65 3.31
N LEU A 145 -9.62 3.34 2.07
CA LEU A 145 -8.78 4.14 1.18
C LEU A 145 -9.67 4.66 0.05
N SER A 146 -9.99 5.95 0.09
CA SER A 146 -11.01 6.55 -0.76
C SER A 146 -10.43 7.66 -1.64
N PHE A 147 -10.59 7.52 -2.95
CA PHE A 147 -10.11 8.48 -3.95
C PHE A 147 -11.28 8.94 -4.81
N GLY A 148 -11.62 10.22 -4.75
CA GLY A 148 -12.70 10.73 -5.57
C GLY A 148 -12.94 12.23 -5.51
N LEU A 149 -14.00 12.71 -6.18
CA LEU A 149 -14.40 14.10 -6.04
C LEU A 149 -14.98 14.36 -4.64
N LEU A 150 -15.88 13.47 -4.21
CA LEU A 150 -16.50 13.38 -2.91
C LEU A 150 -15.98 12.11 -2.24
N SER A 151 -15.04 12.25 -1.31
CA SER A 151 -14.32 11.14 -0.69
C SER A 151 -14.65 11.03 0.79
N LEU A 152 -15.19 9.89 1.19
CA LEU A 152 -15.52 9.56 2.58
C LEU A 152 -14.74 8.31 2.98
N GLY A 153 -13.89 8.40 4.00
CA GLY A 153 -13.09 7.25 4.40
C GLY A 153 -12.15 7.42 5.58
N MET A 154 -11.39 6.38 5.92
CA MET A 154 -10.34 6.51 6.93
C MET A 154 -9.18 7.36 6.41
N PHE A 155 -8.73 7.05 5.19
CA PHE A 155 -7.81 7.83 4.39
C PHE A 155 -8.56 8.32 3.15
N ALA A 156 -8.83 9.62 3.09
CA ALA A 156 -9.68 10.21 2.08
C ALA A 156 -8.91 11.28 1.28
N LEU A 157 -8.84 11.10 -0.04
CA LEU A 157 -8.25 12.05 -0.97
C LEU A 157 -9.31 12.49 -1.98
N GLY A 158 -9.61 13.79 -2.02
CA GLY A 158 -10.62 14.30 -2.94
C GLY A 158 -10.80 15.80 -2.97
N LEU A 159 -11.74 16.31 -3.76
CA LEU A 159 -12.07 17.75 -3.75
C LEU A 159 -12.78 18.11 -2.44
N LEU A 160 -13.86 17.39 -2.12
CA LEU A 160 -14.47 17.38 -0.79
C LEU A 160 -14.11 16.04 -0.15
N SER A 161 -13.33 16.09 0.92
CA SER A 161 -12.79 14.91 1.58
C SER A 161 -13.16 14.93 3.06
N ALA A 162 -13.72 13.84 3.57
CA ALA A 162 -14.00 13.66 4.99
C ALA A 162 -13.42 12.31 5.47
N GLY A 163 -12.59 12.35 6.50
CA GLY A 163 -11.97 11.14 7.03
C GLY A 163 -11.17 11.30 8.30
N CYS A 164 -10.42 10.27 8.69
CA CYS A 164 -9.46 10.41 9.80
C CYS A 164 -8.21 11.17 9.31
N PHE A 165 -7.67 10.75 8.18
CA PHE A 165 -6.64 11.44 7.42
C PHE A 165 -7.26 11.94 6.11
N SER A 166 -7.38 13.25 5.97
CA SER A 166 -8.07 13.87 4.84
C SER A 166 -7.16 14.83 4.09
N ILE A 167 -7.11 14.69 2.77
CA ILE A 167 -6.44 15.62 1.85
C ILE A 167 -7.45 16.08 0.81
N GLY A 168 -7.61 17.40 0.64
CA GLY A 168 -8.52 17.93 -0.37
C GLY A 168 -8.59 19.44 -0.49
N VAL A 169 -9.48 19.95 -1.35
CA VAL A 169 -9.78 21.40 -1.39
C VAL A 169 -10.52 21.80 -0.13
N PHE A 170 -11.55 21.02 0.20
CA PHE A 170 -12.20 21.02 1.50
C PHE A 170 -11.87 19.69 2.19
N ALA A 171 -11.08 19.74 3.24
CA ALA A 171 -10.65 18.57 3.99
C ALA A 171 -11.23 18.65 5.40
N THR A 172 -11.94 17.59 5.82
CA THR A 172 -12.45 17.45 7.18
C THR A 172 -11.89 16.16 7.79
N GLY A 173 -11.29 16.23 8.98
CA GLY A 173 -10.80 15.03 9.63
C GLY A 173 -10.01 15.22 10.89
N ALA A 174 -9.53 14.14 11.51
CA ALA A 174 -8.65 14.27 12.67
C ALA A 174 -7.33 14.97 12.29
N ILE A 175 -6.74 14.54 11.17
CA ILE A 175 -5.60 15.16 10.51
C ILE A 175 -6.05 15.57 9.10
N SER A 176 -6.04 16.88 8.82
CA SER A 176 -6.59 17.44 7.59
C SER A 176 -5.61 18.38 6.89
N LEU A 177 -5.53 18.25 5.56
CA LEU A 177 -4.67 19.02 4.67
C LEU A 177 -5.51 19.56 3.50
N GLY A 178 -5.64 20.87 3.38
CA GLY A 178 -6.41 21.44 2.27
C GLY A 178 -6.38 22.94 2.13
N ILE A 179 -7.15 23.48 1.17
CA ILE A 179 -7.34 24.94 1.08
C ILE A 179 -8.18 25.40 2.27
N ILE A 180 -9.31 24.73 2.49
CA ILE A 180 -10.12 24.84 3.70
C ILE A 180 -9.98 23.53 4.46
N SER A 181 -9.41 23.60 5.66
CA SER A 181 -9.02 22.44 6.47
C SER A 181 -9.69 22.52 7.84
N LEU A 182 -10.45 21.49 8.20
CA LEU A 182 -11.19 21.38 9.45
C LEU A 182 -10.76 20.10 10.18
N GLY A 183 -10.16 20.22 11.37
CA GLY A 183 -9.73 19.02 12.08
C GLY A 183 -9.13 19.22 13.46
N ALA A 184 -8.65 18.16 14.10
CA ALA A 184 -7.89 18.31 15.35
C ALA A 184 -6.49 18.88 15.05
N ILE A 185 -5.85 18.36 14.01
CA ILE A 185 -4.65 18.92 13.39
C ILE A 185 -5.05 19.35 11.97
N ALA A 186 -5.08 20.66 11.75
CA ALA A 186 -5.52 21.24 10.48
C ALA A 186 -4.39 22.07 9.86
N ILE A 187 -4.01 21.69 8.63
CA ILE A 187 -3.02 22.41 7.84
C ILE A 187 -3.67 22.89 6.55
N GLY A 188 -3.57 24.18 6.25
CA GLY A 188 -4.15 24.70 5.02
C GLY A 188 -3.94 26.18 4.74
N ASP A 189 -4.60 26.70 3.71
CA ASP A 189 -4.65 28.15 3.48
C ASP A 189 -5.54 28.83 4.53
N PHE A 190 -6.65 28.16 4.85
CA PHE A 190 -7.58 28.49 5.91
C PHE A 190 -7.82 27.24 6.76
N SER A 191 -7.44 27.29 8.03
CA SER A 191 -7.50 26.14 8.93
C SER A 191 -8.30 26.42 10.19
N VAL A 192 -9.08 25.43 10.64
CA VAL A 192 -9.78 25.45 11.93
C VAL A 192 -9.54 24.13 12.64
N GLY A 193 -9.03 24.20 13.87
CA GLY A 193 -8.71 23.01 14.64
C GLY A 193 -7.95 23.26 15.93
N ALA A 194 -7.80 22.25 16.79
CA ALA A 194 -7.05 22.41 18.04
C ALA A 194 -5.59 22.85 17.81
N LEU A 195 -4.92 22.20 16.85
CA LEU A 195 -3.65 22.66 16.28
C LEU A 195 -3.88 23.09 14.84
N SER A 196 -3.84 24.41 14.62
CA SER A 196 -4.24 25.02 13.36
C SER A 196 -3.08 25.79 12.73
N ILE A 197 -2.64 25.33 11.55
CA ILE A 197 -1.55 25.94 10.78
C ILE A 197 -2.12 26.40 9.43
N GLY A 198 -2.37 27.70 9.36
CA GLY A 198 -2.97 28.37 8.23
C GLY A 198 -1.94 29.23 7.49
N LYS A 199 -2.08 29.40 6.17
CA LYS A 199 -1.34 30.45 5.45
C LYS A 199 -1.94 31.82 5.74
N TYR A 200 -3.24 31.97 5.51
CA TYR A 200 -3.95 33.24 5.65
C TYR A 200 -4.72 33.33 6.97
N PHE A 201 -5.39 32.25 7.35
CA PHE A 201 -6.25 32.22 8.54
C PHE A 201 -6.09 30.91 9.31
N ALA A 202 -5.95 31.02 10.63
CA ALA A 202 -5.98 29.88 11.55
C ALA A 202 -6.84 30.22 12.78
N LEU A 203 -7.77 29.31 13.12
CA LEU A 203 -8.57 29.35 14.34
C LEU A 203 -8.35 28.05 15.15
N GLY A 204 -8.10 28.13 16.46
CA GLY A 204 -7.80 26.95 17.27
C GLY A 204 -7.37 27.20 18.71
N ASP A 205 -6.97 26.15 19.43
CA ASP A 205 -6.28 26.32 20.72
C ASP A 205 -4.89 26.91 20.51
N ASN A 206 -4.16 26.34 19.53
CA ASN A 206 -2.86 26.78 19.07
C ASN A 206 -2.95 27.13 17.57
N ALA A 207 -2.99 28.42 17.26
CA ALA A 207 -3.20 28.92 15.91
C ALA A 207 -1.96 29.63 15.36
N ARG A 208 -1.55 29.30 14.13
CA ARG A 208 -0.42 29.94 13.43
C ARG A 208 -0.81 30.30 12.00
N ALA A 209 -0.84 31.59 11.67
CA ALA A 209 -1.15 32.08 10.32
C ALA A 209 -0.80 33.57 10.16
N MET A 210 -1.18 34.20 9.05
CA MET A 210 -1.19 35.67 8.96
C MET A 210 -2.24 36.27 9.91
N ILE A 211 -3.44 35.69 9.94
CA ILE A 211 -4.52 36.00 10.87
C ILE A 211 -4.71 34.79 11.78
N ALA A 212 -4.27 34.90 13.04
CA ALA A 212 -4.30 33.80 14.00
C ALA A 212 -5.25 34.11 15.18
N LEU A 213 -6.18 33.21 15.43
CA LEU A 213 -7.14 33.28 16.54
C LEU A 213 -6.93 32.04 17.41
N GLY A 214 -6.35 32.23 18.59
CA GLY A 214 -5.96 31.16 19.50
C GLY A 214 -6.73 31.22 20.82
N ASP A 215 -7.10 30.09 21.42
CA ASP A 215 -7.59 30.11 22.81
C ASP A 215 -6.42 30.14 23.82
N THR A 216 -5.32 29.44 23.52
CA THR A 216 -4.12 29.38 24.37
C THR A 216 -2.91 30.05 23.73
N GLU A 217 -2.64 29.78 22.45
CA GLU A 217 -1.51 30.35 21.70
C GLU A 217 -1.98 30.86 20.33
N ALA A 218 -1.58 32.07 19.96
CA ALA A 218 -1.82 32.63 18.63
C ALA A 218 -0.54 33.29 18.10
N ALA A 219 -0.07 32.84 16.94
CA ALA A 219 1.06 33.45 16.22
C ALA A 219 0.58 34.01 14.89
N GLY A 220 0.27 35.30 14.87
CA GLY A 220 -0.27 36.03 13.72
C GLY A 220 0.66 37.12 13.24
N SER A 221 1.00 37.17 11.95
CA SER A 221 1.86 38.26 11.41
C SER A 221 1.09 39.54 11.08
N VAL A 222 -0.21 39.44 10.79
CA VAL A 222 -1.08 40.57 10.45
C VAL A 222 -2.06 40.87 11.57
N PHE A 223 -2.69 39.82 12.12
CA PHE A 223 -3.62 39.94 13.23
C PHE A 223 -3.47 38.72 14.14
N GLN A 224 -3.42 38.95 15.45
CA GLN A 224 -3.42 37.89 16.44
C GLN A 224 -4.31 38.23 17.62
N LYS A 225 -5.06 37.25 18.09
CA LYS A 225 -5.91 37.37 19.28
C LYS A 225 -5.86 36.08 20.08
N ILE A 226 -5.74 36.22 21.40
CA ILE A 226 -5.83 35.11 22.35
C ILE A 226 -7.10 35.28 23.19
N GLY A 227 -7.89 34.22 23.34
CA GLY A 227 -9.12 34.17 24.13
C GLY A 227 -10.36 34.71 23.40
N GLU A 228 -11.40 35.05 24.16
CA GLU A 228 -12.72 35.40 23.62
C GLU A 228 -12.70 36.56 22.61
N LEU A 229 -13.44 36.38 21.50
CA LEU A 229 -13.61 37.39 20.47
C LEU A 229 -14.71 38.39 20.84
N SER A 230 -14.38 39.68 20.78
CA SER A 230 -15.37 40.75 20.83
C SER A 230 -15.92 41.09 19.43
N ALA A 231 -17.07 41.77 19.36
CA ALA A 231 -17.62 42.24 18.09
C ALA A 231 -16.67 43.17 17.30
N LYS A 232 -15.81 43.91 18.00
CA LYS A 232 -14.76 44.74 17.38
C LYS A 232 -13.67 43.88 16.76
N ASP A 233 -13.27 42.81 17.44
CA ASP A 233 -12.28 41.85 16.94
C ASP A 233 -12.77 41.16 15.67
N ILE A 234 -14.05 40.73 15.65
CA ILE A 234 -14.66 40.13 14.46
C ILE A 234 -14.61 41.08 13.26
N THR A 235 -14.90 42.37 13.48
CA THR A 235 -14.85 43.38 12.41
C THR A 235 -13.42 43.58 11.88
N ALA A 236 -12.43 43.61 12.78
CA ALA A 236 -11.01 43.72 12.41
C ALA A 236 -10.50 42.49 11.64
N VAL A 237 -10.94 41.28 12.02
CA VAL A 237 -10.62 40.04 11.30
C VAL A 237 -11.21 40.08 9.88
N LYS A 238 -12.48 40.49 9.73
CA LYS A 238 -13.12 40.61 8.41
C LYS A 238 -12.37 41.57 7.49
N GLN A 239 -11.95 42.74 8.01
CA GLN A 239 -11.15 43.72 7.27
C GLN A 239 -9.74 43.20 6.92
N SER A 240 -9.12 42.45 7.84
CA SER A 240 -7.79 41.85 7.61
C SER A 240 -7.85 40.77 6.52
N LEU A 241 -8.90 39.94 6.53
CA LEU A 241 -9.16 38.97 5.46
C LEU A 241 -9.32 39.66 4.10
N ASP A 242 -9.98 40.82 4.06
CA ASP A 242 -10.11 41.62 2.83
C ASP A 242 -8.78 42.08 2.25
N THR A 243 -7.79 42.33 3.11
CA THR A 243 -6.48 42.86 2.71
C THR A 243 -5.51 41.77 2.30
N VAL A 244 -5.53 40.63 3.01
CA VAL A 244 -4.50 39.58 2.91
C VAL A 244 -4.83 38.52 1.86
N VAL A 245 -6.12 38.20 1.68
CA VAL A 245 -6.53 37.08 0.82
C VAL A 245 -6.58 37.51 -0.65
N PRO A 246 -5.92 36.81 -1.57
CA PRO A 246 -5.93 37.15 -2.99
C PRO A 246 -7.30 36.88 -3.64
N THR A 247 -7.59 37.61 -4.73
CA THR A 247 -8.92 37.62 -5.39
C THR A 247 -9.41 36.24 -5.83
N TYR A 248 -8.50 35.33 -6.22
CA TYR A 248 -8.86 33.97 -6.64
C TYR A 248 -9.35 33.07 -5.48
N LEU A 249 -9.13 33.46 -4.22
CA LEU A 249 -9.65 32.81 -3.00
C LEU A 249 -10.79 33.61 -2.35
N SER A 250 -11.39 34.55 -3.08
CA SER A 250 -12.54 35.33 -2.59
C SER A 250 -13.67 34.44 -2.06
N TRP A 251 -13.98 33.35 -2.75
CA TRP A 251 -14.97 32.36 -2.34
C TRP A 251 -14.67 31.76 -0.96
N ALA A 252 -13.41 31.44 -0.65
CA ALA A 252 -13.00 30.80 0.60
C ALA A 252 -13.06 31.78 1.77
N LYS A 253 -12.65 33.02 1.52
CA LYS A 253 -12.73 34.11 2.49
C LYS A 253 -14.18 34.44 2.87
N GLU A 254 -15.10 34.51 1.91
CA GLU A 254 -16.51 34.79 2.21
C GLU A 254 -17.14 33.68 3.07
N ILE A 255 -16.74 32.41 2.87
CA ILE A 255 -17.15 31.30 3.75
C ILE A 255 -16.71 31.60 5.20
N ILE A 256 -15.46 32.00 5.42
CA ILE A 256 -14.95 32.26 6.78
C ILE A 256 -15.63 33.45 7.43
N LYS A 257 -15.88 34.53 6.66
CA LYS A 257 -16.62 35.69 7.16
C LYS A 257 -18.04 35.34 7.61
N LEU A 258 -18.65 34.29 7.04
CA LEU A 258 -19.97 33.81 7.42
C LEU A 258 -19.95 33.02 8.73
N PHE A 259 -18.83 32.35 9.05
CA PHE A 259 -18.63 31.62 10.30
C PHE A 259 -18.16 32.48 11.49
N LEU A 260 -17.69 33.70 11.23
CA LEU A 260 -17.25 34.72 12.22
C LEU A 260 -18.37 35.71 12.58
#